data_AF-A0A6A8MMF8-F1
#
_entry.id   AF-A0A6A8MMF8-F1
#
_cell.length_a   1.000
_cell.length_b   1.000
_cell.length_c   1.000
_cell.angle_alpha   90.00
_cell.angle_beta   90.00
_cell.angle_gamma   90.00
#
_symmetry.space_group_name_H-M   'P 1'
#
loop_
_entity.id
_entity.type
_entity.pdbx_description
1 polymer ?
#
loop_
_entity_poly.entity_id
_entity_poly.type
_entity_poly.pdbx_seq_one_letter_code
_entity_poly.pdbx_strand_id
1 'polypeptide(L)'
;MKNYTILIAIVVGVIILMSVVYGLDIIKMSIATQDYAIFVDPIIDNQNLFITGRVSIQNIGAKPLTNIHINFGDGDILDLKLIKPGAKIIVSPPTDNSMQFVMITADNDIFVNKAYRTPPKMVGMMGS
;
A
#
# COMPACT_ATOMS: atom_id res chain seq x y z
N MET A 1 -57.47 -14.82 3.85
CA MET A 1 -56.25 -15.51 3.34
C MET A 1 -55.51 -14.70 2.26
N LYS A 2 -56.17 -14.23 1.19
CA LYS A 2 -55.53 -13.43 0.11
C LYS A 2 -54.79 -12.16 0.57
N ASN A 3 -55.31 -11.41 1.54
CA ASN A 3 -54.68 -10.16 2.01
C ASN A 3 -53.35 -10.40 2.76
N TYR A 4 -53.25 -11.51 3.50
CA TYR A 4 -52.00 -11.89 4.18
C TYR A 4 -50.93 -12.32 3.17
N THR A 5 -51.32 -13.02 2.09
CA THR A 5 -50.41 -13.39 1.00
C THR A 5 -49.86 -12.16 0.28
N ILE A 6 -50.68 -11.14 0.06
CA ILE A 6 -50.26 -9.86 -0.56
C ILE A 6 -49.28 -9.11 0.35
N LEU A 7 -49.55 -9.03 1.66
CA LEU A 7 -48.65 -8.41 2.63
C LEU A 7 -47.28 -9.10 2.69
N ILE A 8 -47.25 -10.44 2.70
CA ILE A 8 -46.00 -11.21 2.69
C ILE A 8 -45.21 -10.95 1.39
N ALA A 9 -45.88 -10.90 0.24
CA ALA A 9 -45.24 -10.61 -1.05
C ALA A 9 -44.58 -9.22 -1.06
N ILE A 10 -45.22 -8.20 -0.48
CA ILE A 10 -44.68 -6.85 -0.37
C ILE A 10 -43.44 -6.84 0.53
N VAL A 11 -43.50 -7.48 1.70
CA VAL A 11 -42.36 -7.53 2.64
C VAL A 11 -41.15 -8.22 2.01
N VAL A 12 -41.35 -9.36 1.34
CA VAL A 12 -40.27 -10.06 0.63
C VAL A 12 -39.71 -9.19 -0.50
N GLY A 13 -40.55 -8.50 -1.25
CA GLY A 13 -40.12 -7.56 -2.28
C GLY A 13 -39.24 -6.43 -1.75
N VAL A 14 -39.60 -5.86 -0.60
CA VAL A 14 -38.80 -4.80 0.08
C VAL A 14 -37.46 -5.34 0.56
N ILE A 15 -37.42 -6.55 1.12
CA ILE A 15 -36.18 -7.18 1.59
C ILE A 15 -35.23 -7.45 0.41
N ILE A 16 -35.75 -7.93 -0.71
CA ILE A 16 -34.95 -8.18 -1.93
C ILE A 16 -34.41 -6.86 -2.50
N LEU A 17 -35.23 -5.81 -2.53
CA LEU A 17 -34.78 -4.48 -2.98
C LEU A 17 -33.65 -3.93 -2.09
N MET A 18 -33.80 -4.02 -0.78
CA MET A 18 -32.80 -3.57 0.18
C MET A 18 -31.50 -4.37 0.03
N SER A 19 -31.58 -5.70 -0.11
CA SER A 19 -30.38 -6.55 -0.24
C SER A 19 -29.61 -6.30 -1.54
N VAL A 20 -30.29 -5.96 -2.64
CA VAL A 20 -29.61 -5.56 -3.89
C VAL A 20 -28.88 -4.23 -3.73
N VAL A 21 -29.53 -3.22 -3.14
CA VAL A 21 -28.92 -1.89 -2.95
C VAL A 21 -27.69 -1.98 -2.06
N TYR A 22 -27.83 -2.55 -0.86
CA TYR A 22 -26.71 -2.65 0.08
C TYR A 22 -25.67 -3.69 -0.33
N GLY A 23 -26.08 -4.76 -1.01
CA GLY A 23 -25.15 -5.77 -1.53
C GLY A 23 -24.17 -5.21 -2.56
N LEU A 24 -24.62 -4.31 -3.42
CA LEU A 24 -23.75 -3.63 -4.39
C LEU A 24 -22.75 -2.67 -3.73
N ASP A 25 -23.15 -1.99 -2.66
CA ASP A 25 -22.27 -1.06 -1.94
C ASP A 25 -21.19 -1.79 -1.14
N ILE A 26 -21.49 -2.95 -0.56
CA ILE A 26 -20.51 -3.81 0.12
C ILE A 26 -19.42 -4.29 -0.85
N ILE A 27 -19.77 -4.60 -2.10
CA ILE A 27 -18.80 -5.02 -3.13
C ILE A 27 -17.82 -3.88 -3.46
N LYS A 28 -18.28 -2.62 -3.47
CA LYS A 28 -17.42 -1.45 -3.75
C LYS A 28 -16.48 -1.11 -2.60
N MET A 29 -16.85 -1.45 -1.36
CA MET A 29 -16.08 -1.13 -0.15
C MET A 29 -14.74 -1.88 -0.06
N SER A 30 -14.58 -2.98 -0.81
CA SER A 30 -13.34 -3.76 -0.83
C SER A 30 -12.34 -3.31 -1.90
N ILE A 31 -12.68 -2.30 -2.70
CA ILE A 31 -11.84 -1.78 -3.78
C ILE A 31 -11.06 -0.58 -3.23
N ALA A 32 -9.76 -0.52 -3.53
CA ALA A 32 -8.91 0.63 -3.17
C ALA A 32 -9.61 1.94 -3.58
N THR A 33 -9.87 2.81 -2.61
CA THR A 33 -10.62 4.06 -2.83
C THR A 33 -9.85 5.08 -3.68
N GLN A 34 -8.55 4.82 -3.91
CA GLN A 34 -7.67 5.65 -4.74
C GLN A 34 -7.19 4.86 -5.95
N ASP A 35 -7.29 5.50 -7.12
CA ASP A 35 -6.79 4.97 -8.38
C ASP A 35 -5.28 4.73 -8.34
N TYR A 36 -4.53 5.69 -7.80
CA TYR A 36 -3.08 5.65 -7.70
C TYR A 36 -2.67 5.93 -6.26
N ALA A 37 -1.99 4.97 -5.63
CA ALA A 37 -1.49 5.13 -4.28
C ALA A 37 -0.27 4.21 -4.06
N ILE A 38 0.73 4.73 -3.37
CA ILE A 38 1.97 4.00 -3.09
C ILE A 38 2.22 3.97 -1.59
N PHE A 39 2.60 2.80 -1.09
CA PHE A 39 3.07 2.62 0.27
C PHE A 39 4.58 2.41 0.25
N VAL A 40 5.28 3.19 1.06
CA VAL A 40 6.74 3.19 1.15
C VAL A 40 7.14 3.02 2.60
N ASP A 41 8.02 2.04 2.83
CA ASP A 41 8.58 1.74 4.15
C ASP A 41 10.11 1.56 4.05
N PRO A 42 10.88 2.62 4.32
CA PRO A 42 12.34 2.57 4.36
C PRO A 42 12.83 2.16 5.76
N ILE A 43 13.53 1.04 5.84
CA ILE A 43 14.08 0.49 7.07
C ILE A 43 15.60 0.49 6.99
N ILE A 44 16.27 0.93 8.05
CA ILE A 44 17.72 0.83 8.21
C ILE A 44 18.04 -0.14 9.34
N ASP A 45 18.88 -1.14 9.04
CA ASP A 45 19.39 -2.08 10.03
C ASP A 45 20.88 -1.77 10.30
N ASN A 46 21.18 -1.45 11.55
CA ASN A 46 22.52 -1.14 12.02
C ASN A 46 23.08 -2.38 12.73
N GLN A 47 23.56 -3.35 11.96
CA GLN A 47 24.17 -4.57 12.51
C GLN A 47 25.66 -4.34 12.70
N ASN A 48 26.05 -3.78 13.86
CA ASN A 48 27.43 -3.55 14.33
C ASN A 48 28.42 -2.92 13.32
N LEU A 49 28.84 -3.68 12.32
CA LEU A 49 29.86 -3.33 11.31
C LEU A 49 29.27 -2.98 9.94
N PHE A 50 28.00 -3.29 9.68
CA PHE A 50 27.34 -3.03 8.40
C PHE A 50 26.01 -2.33 8.60
N ILE A 51 25.85 -1.19 7.93
CA ILE A 51 24.58 -0.49 7.81
C ILE A 51 23.91 -1.00 6.54
N THR A 52 22.74 -1.65 6.67
CA THR A 52 21.98 -2.14 5.52
C THR A 52 20.62 -1.50 5.48
N GLY A 53 20.35 -0.75 4.41
CA GLY A 53 19.03 -0.21 4.12
C GLY A 53 18.17 -1.22 3.35
N ARG A 54 16.86 -1.16 3.57
CA ARG A 54 15.85 -1.84 2.75
C ARG A 54 14.67 -0.91 2.56
N VAL A 55 14.28 -0.66 1.32
CA VAL A 55 13.09 0.12 0.99
C VAL A 55 12.03 -0.81 0.44
N SER A 56 10.95 -0.99 1.19
CA SER A 56 9.76 -1.70 0.75
C SER A 56 8.83 -0.73 0.05
N ILE A 57 8.46 -1.06 -1.18
CA ILE A 57 7.57 -0.24 -2.02
C ILE A 57 6.41 -1.12 -2.45
N GLN A 58 5.18 -0.65 -2.24
CA GLN A 58 3.98 -1.40 -2.60
C GLN A 58 2.98 -0.48 -3.29
N ASN A 59 2.42 -0.95 -4.41
CA ASN A 59 1.27 -0.29 -5.02
C ASN A 59 0.00 -0.69 -4.26
N ILE A 60 -0.61 0.26 -3.58
CA ILE A 60 -1.88 0.09 -2.83
C ILE A 60 -3.08 0.70 -3.56
N GLY A 61 -2.87 1.27 -4.75
CA GLY A 61 -3.92 1.82 -5.61
C GLY A 61 -4.57 0.75 -6.49
N ALA A 62 -5.67 1.13 -7.15
CA ALA A 62 -6.40 0.26 -8.07
C ALA A 62 -5.73 0.10 -9.45
N LYS A 63 -4.89 1.07 -9.85
CA LYS A 63 -4.23 1.12 -11.17
C LYS A 63 -2.72 0.89 -11.06
N PRO A 64 -2.07 0.38 -12.12
CA PRO A 64 -0.62 0.19 -12.13
C PRO A 64 0.11 1.53 -12.04
N LEU A 65 1.22 1.54 -11.30
CA LEU A 65 2.15 2.68 -11.25
C LEU A 65 3.20 2.51 -12.34
N THR A 66 3.49 3.57 -13.08
CA THR A 66 4.47 3.61 -14.17
C THR A 66 5.53 4.66 -13.90
N ASN A 67 6.71 4.46 -14.52
CA ASN A 67 7.82 5.41 -14.48
C ASN A 67 8.20 5.84 -13.05
N ILE A 68 8.44 4.85 -12.19
CA ILE A 68 8.79 5.08 -10.79
C ILE A 68 10.29 5.38 -10.72
N HIS A 69 10.65 6.54 -10.20
CA HIS A 69 12.02 6.91 -9.87
C HIS A 69 12.21 6.87 -8.36
N ILE A 70 13.15 6.07 -7.89
CA ILE A 70 13.47 5.89 -6.47
C ILE A 70 14.82 6.56 -6.23
N ASN A 71 14.82 7.68 -5.53
CA ASN A 71 16.03 8.38 -5.13
C ASN A 71 16.35 8.04 -3.66
N PHE A 72 17.48 7.38 -3.42
CA PHE A 72 17.92 6.97 -2.09
C PHE A 72 18.68 8.07 -1.33
N GLY A 73 18.88 9.24 -1.94
CA GLY A 73 19.81 10.27 -1.48
C GLY A 73 21.12 10.22 -2.25
N ASP A 74 21.97 11.24 -2.09
CA ASP A 74 23.34 11.32 -2.65
C ASP A 74 23.45 11.18 -4.18
N GLY A 75 22.34 11.34 -4.91
CA GLY A 75 22.29 11.19 -6.37
C GLY A 75 22.03 9.75 -6.85
N ASP A 76 21.85 8.80 -5.92
CA ASP A 76 21.55 7.41 -6.25
C ASP A 76 20.08 7.24 -6.62
N ILE A 77 19.84 6.98 -7.90
CA ILE A 77 18.48 6.81 -8.45
C ILE A 77 18.33 5.42 -9.06
N LEU A 78 17.22 4.76 -8.74
CA LEU A 78 16.78 3.50 -9.31
C LEU A 78 15.43 3.67 -10.00
N ASP A 79 15.38 3.36 -11.28
CA ASP A 79 14.18 3.47 -12.09
C ASP A 79 13.47 2.12 -12.24
N LEU A 80 12.16 2.12 -12.00
CA LEU A 80 11.29 0.97 -12.23
C LEU A 80 10.20 1.37 -13.24
N LYS A 81 10.02 0.52 -14.27
CA LYS A 81 9.04 0.80 -15.32
C LYS A 81 7.59 0.66 -14.86
N LEU A 82 7.31 -0.32 -13.99
CA LEU A 82 5.94 -0.74 -13.67
C LEU A 82 5.84 -1.42 -12.30
N ILE A 83 4.84 -1.04 -11.50
CA ILE A 83 4.39 -1.77 -10.31
C ILE A 83 2.89 -2.05 -10.43
N LYS A 84 2.54 -3.33 -10.59
CA LYS A 84 1.14 -3.76 -10.68
C LYS A 84 0.37 -3.47 -9.38
N PRO A 85 -0.97 -3.25 -9.43
CA PRO A 85 -1.79 -3.13 -8.23
C PRO A 85 -1.58 -4.29 -7.27
N GLY A 86 -1.38 -4.00 -5.98
CA GLY A 86 -1.12 -4.98 -4.93
C GLY A 86 0.29 -5.58 -4.91
N ALA A 87 1.13 -5.31 -5.92
CA ALA A 87 2.50 -5.83 -5.96
C ALA A 87 3.41 -5.07 -4.98
N LYS A 88 4.32 -5.81 -4.33
CA LYS A 88 5.35 -5.30 -3.43
C LYS A 88 6.74 -5.61 -3.98
N ILE A 89 7.62 -4.63 -3.95
CA ILE A 89 9.02 -4.72 -4.35
C ILE A 89 9.88 -4.30 -3.15
N ILE A 90 11.00 -4.97 -2.96
CA ILE A 90 11.98 -4.61 -1.93
C ILE A 90 13.27 -4.31 -2.68
N VAL A 91 13.80 -3.10 -2.46
CA VAL A 91 15.06 -2.66 -3.06
C VAL A 91 16.02 -2.26 -1.96
N SER A 92 17.31 -2.46 -2.21
CA SER A 92 18.37 -2.04 -1.31
C SER A 92 19.04 -0.79 -1.89
N PRO A 93 19.30 0.25 -1.08
CA PRO A 93 20.13 1.37 -1.50
C PRO A 93 21.58 0.90 -1.72
N PRO A 94 22.37 1.66 -2.49
CA PRO A 94 23.80 1.41 -2.65
C PRO A 94 24.55 1.43 -1.32
N THR A 95 25.71 0.75 -1.28
CA THR A 95 26.53 0.62 -0.06
C THR A 95 27.16 1.92 0.42
N ASP A 96 27.31 2.92 -0.44
CA ASP A 96 27.92 4.22 -0.14
C ASP A 96 26.87 5.34 -0.13
N ASN A 97 25.73 5.08 0.52
CA ASN A 97 24.62 6.00 0.60
C ASN A 97 24.37 6.42 2.06
N SER A 98 24.10 7.70 2.28
CA SER A 98 23.84 8.26 3.62
C SER A 98 22.55 7.74 4.27
N MET A 99 21.63 7.15 3.48
CA MET A 99 20.38 6.53 3.92
C MET A 99 19.58 7.41 4.88
N GLN A 100 19.54 8.73 4.62
CA GLN A 100 18.79 9.68 5.44
C GLN A 100 17.30 9.69 5.08
N PHE A 101 17.01 9.67 3.78
CA PHE A 101 15.66 9.72 3.24
C PHE A 101 15.58 8.94 1.93
N VAL A 102 14.38 8.49 1.60
CA VAL A 102 14.04 7.99 0.27
C VAL A 102 12.95 8.88 -0.31
N MET A 103 13.16 9.30 -1.55
CA MET A 103 12.22 10.09 -2.31
C MET A 103 11.78 9.26 -3.52
N ILE A 104 10.48 9.06 -3.65
CA ILE A 104 9.90 8.29 -4.75
C ILE A 104 8.95 9.19 -5.53
N THR A 105 9.21 9.30 -6.83
CA THR A 105 8.33 9.94 -7.80
C THR A 105 7.80 8.91 -8.77
N ALA A 106 6.55 9.03 -9.19
CA ALA A 106 6.01 8.25 -10.29
C ALA A 106 5.00 9.09 -11.09
N ASP A 107 4.56 8.58 -12.24
CA ASP A 107 3.49 9.21 -13.00
C ASP A 107 2.22 9.39 -12.15
N ASN A 108 1.32 10.28 -12.59
CA ASN A 108 0.08 10.65 -11.89
C ASN A 108 0.34 11.36 -10.55
N ASP A 109 1.33 12.26 -10.55
CA ASP A 109 1.66 13.16 -9.43
C ASP A 109 1.98 12.43 -8.12
N ILE A 110 2.46 11.19 -8.18
CA ILE A 110 2.92 10.48 -6.99
C ILE A 110 4.26 11.05 -6.57
N PHE A 111 4.28 11.60 -5.36
CA PHE A 111 5.48 12.03 -4.67
C PHE A 111 5.43 11.56 -3.22
N VAL A 112 6.42 10.78 -2.81
CA VAL A 112 6.58 10.33 -1.42
C VAL A 112 8.00 10.58 -0.96
N ASN A 113 8.14 11.27 0.16
CA ASN A 113 9.42 11.46 0.84
C ASN A 113 9.32 10.88 2.25
N LYS A 114 10.21 9.96 2.60
CA LYS A 114 10.26 9.35 3.94
C LYS A 114 11.69 9.19 4.44
N ALA A 115 11.91 9.51 5.70
CA ALA A 115 13.15 9.21 6.40
C ALA A 115 13.27 7.71 6.70
N TYR A 116 14.49 7.17 6.64
CA TYR A 116 14.75 5.80 7.08
C TYR A 116 14.51 5.67 8.58
N ARG A 117 13.95 4.52 8.98
CA ARG A 117 13.69 4.22 10.40
C ARG A 117 14.30 2.89 10.80
N THR A 118 14.79 2.80 12.03
CA THR A 118 15.23 1.52 12.62
C THR A 118 13.99 0.72 13.07
N PRO A 119 13.93 -0.60 12.84
CA PRO A 119 12.83 -1.39 13.36
C PRO A 119 12.85 -1.34 14.90
N PRO A 120 11.68 -1.33 15.55
CA PRO A 120 11.61 -1.34 16.99
C PRO A 120 12.31 -2.59 17.54
N LYS A 121 13.18 -2.41 18.54
CA LYS A 121 13.82 -3.54 19.22
C LYS A 121 12.72 -4.39 19.86
N MET A 122 12.68 -5.68 19.55
CA MET A 122 11.77 -6.61 20.22
C MET A 122 12.23 -6.76 21.68
N VAL A 123 11.34 -6.45 22.62
CA VAL A 123 11.60 -6.65 24.05
C VAL A 123 11.65 -8.16 24.34
N GLY A 124 12.71 -8.64 24.99
CA GLY A 124 12.82 -10.03 25.45
C GLY A 124 13.78 -10.95 24.68
N MET A 125 14.52 -10.46 23.67
CA MET A 125 15.68 -11.20 23.14
C MET A 125 16.85 -11.06 24.13
N MET A 126 17.17 -12.12 24.88
CA MET A 126 18.37 -12.17 25.72
C MET A 126 19.63 -12.11 24.84
N GLY A 127 20.53 -11.15 25.11
CA GLY A 127 21.83 -11.07 24.46
C GLY A 127 22.25 -9.68 23.96
N SER A 128 21.77 -8.60 24.58
CA SER A 128 22.53 -7.34 24.59
C SER A 128 23.78 -7.48 25.46
#